data_AF-A0A968PVS3-F1
#
_entry.id   AF-A0A968PVS3-F1
#
_cell.length_a   1.000
_cell.length_b   1.000
_cell.length_c   1.000
_cell.angle_alpha   90.00
_cell.angle_beta   90.00
_cell.angle_gamma   90.00
#
_symmetry.space_group_name_H-M   'P 1'
#
loop_
_entity.id
_entity.type
_entity.pdbx_description
1 polymer ?
#
loop_
_entity_poly.entity_id
_entity_poly.type
_entity_poly.pdbx_seq_one_letter_code
_entity_poly.pdbx_strand_id
1 'polypeptide(L)'
;MLLGWQPLKSFKVGDRIGLAKTLPIAHTSDISDAQIKLSAYLIGDGHLSTKKPSHSYFCNSDPELVADFNNCCEQMFGSSAPLDHQLHTGRQTVTYARIGFVTAFNNWVDNHLKRAHSRDKEIPKWVFTLSKESLQLFLGTLWSTDGSFDIKIGHTDYTSTSETLIRQIQHLLLRLGIVGLFNRKRITYDGKPHVSYRVQVTGQEDMLKFYEIIHPYLSAYKQEKSESCYLVIKNKLKNQSKHTIPAEVISMIASAKHESGMTWQQIDEAVGVAKGTMSSGLNFQSYPTRSLSRHRIQNFATAFQSKQLAVVAESEVFWDEIISIDRIGQEEVFDLTIPETHNFIANDFIAHNCMGKKKPSEMEKQREKFLDGAARNGIKSKVATDLFDQMVMFAEYCFNKSHSVAYGYVTYQTAYLKANYPVEYMSALLSSASGDQAKVQRYIASCNSMGIDILPPDVNSSGVDFTPRDRQIVFGLAAIKNLGAGAIDSILAARDRDGKFKTLADLCSRVDSRALNKKALEALIQTGALDSIQPNRHQLMSDLEITLEWASRKAKEQASGQASLFDLFAADTSSNNTFDDTPSGLKVEDYPSQEKLRMGKGNC
;
A
#
# COMPACT_ATOMS: atom_id res chain seq x y z
N MET A 1 5.60 -3.87 -0.24
CA MET A 1 5.19 -2.58 0.32
C MET A 1 3.75 -2.74 0.78
N LEU A 2 3.46 -2.61 2.09
CA LEU A 2 2.21 -3.07 2.73
C LEU A 2 0.91 -2.61 2.06
N LEU A 3 0.86 -1.35 1.63
CA LEU A 3 -0.32 -0.74 0.99
C LEU A 3 -0.08 -0.35 -0.48
N GLY A 4 1.13 -0.62 -1.01
CA GLY A 4 1.56 -0.18 -2.33
C GLY A 4 1.72 1.34 -2.48
N TRP A 5 2.02 1.79 -3.69
CA TRP A 5 2.04 3.21 -4.06
C TRP A 5 0.68 3.63 -4.62
N GLN A 6 0.21 4.81 -4.23
CA GLN A 6 -1.02 5.39 -4.76
C GLN A 6 -0.81 6.83 -5.22
N PRO A 7 -1.51 7.29 -6.28
CA PRO A 7 -1.50 8.69 -6.68
C PRO A 7 -1.96 9.60 -5.54
N LEU A 8 -1.32 10.75 -5.32
CA LEU A 8 -1.70 11.66 -4.24
C LEU A 8 -3.21 12.01 -4.22
N LYS A 9 -3.81 12.11 -5.42
CA LYS A 9 -5.24 12.41 -5.62
C LYS A 9 -6.21 11.31 -5.16
N SER A 10 -5.75 10.08 -4.90
CA SER A 10 -6.63 8.99 -4.47
C SER A 10 -6.76 8.89 -2.95
N PHE A 11 -5.86 9.53 -2.20
CA PHE A 11 -5.91 9.55 -0.75
C PHE A 11 -7.12 10.32 -0.22
N LYS A 12 -7.66 9.84 0.89
CA LYS A 12 -8.78 10.40 1.63
C LYS A 12 -8.43 10.51 3.12
N VAL A 13 -9.20 11.33 3.84
CA VAL A 13 -9.13 11.37 5.31
C VAL A 13 -9.43 9.97 5.86
N GLY A 14 -8.61 9.50 6.79
CA GLY A 14 -8.63 8.14 7.34
C GLY A 14 -7.67 7.15 6.66
N ASP A 15 -7.19 7.45 5.45
CA ASP A 15 -6.15 6.63 4.82
C ASP A 15 -4.82 6.76 5.57
N ARG A 16 -3.98 5.73 5.47
CA ARG A 16 -2.64 5.71 6.08
C ARG A 16 -1.56 5.97 5.05
N ILE A 17 -0.57 6.76 5.46
CA ILE A 17 0.59 7.14 4.64
C ILE A 17 1.90 6.75 5.31
N GLY A 18 2.88 6.38 4.47
CA GLY A 18 4.22 6.02 4.92
C GLY A 18 5.05 7.27 5.20
N LEU A 19 5.50 7.41 6.45
CA LEU A 19 6.42 8.43 6.91
C LEU A 19 7.80 7.82 7.19
N ALA A 20 8.83 8.65 7.09
CA ALA A 20 10.16 8.26 7.53
C ALA A 20 10.18 8.12 9.07
N LYS A 21 10.69 7.01 9.59
CA LYS A 21 10.91 6.83 11.03
C LYS A 21 12.16 7.56 11.54
N THR A 22 13.11 7.81 10.65
CA THR A 22 14.37 8.50 10.93
C THR A 22 14.76 9.31 9.71
N LEU A 23 15.37 10.48 9.94
CA LEU A 23 15.95 11.30 8.87
C LEU A 23 17.46 11.38 9.13
N PRO A 24 18.29 10.68 8.34
CA PRO A 24 19.72 10.67 8.58
C PRO A 24 20.31 12.07 8.43
N ILE A 25 21.19 12.43 9.36
CA ILE A 25 21.97 13.67 9.32
C ILE A 25 23.38 13.29 8.89
N ALA A 26 23.76 13.64 7.66
CA ALA A 26 25.04 13.26 7.06
C ALA A 26 26.02 14.43 6.88
N HIS A 27 25.59 15.67 7.08
CA HIS A 27 26.40 16.87 6.89
C HIS A 27 27.02 17.35 8.21
N THR A 28 28.18 17.99 8.07
CA THR A 28 28.83 18.76 9.14
C THR A 28 28.33 20.21 9.10
N SER A 29 28.38 20.91 10.23
CA SER A 29 28.00 22.32 10.34
C SER A 29 29.05 23.09 11.12
N ASP A 30 29.57 24.17 10.55
CA ASP A 30 30.60 25.02 11.19
C ASP A 30 29.99 26.10 12.12
N ILE A 31 28.78 25.86 12.64
CA ILE A 31 28.10 26.78 13.55
C ILE A 31 28.61 26.53 14.97
N SER A 32 29.03 27.58 15.67
CA SER A 32 29.58 27.45 17.03
C SER A 32 28.53 27.05 18.06
N ASP A 33 28.97 26.33 19.09
CA ASP A 33 28.14 25.94 20.24
C ASP A 33 27.48 27.15 20.91
N ALA A 34 28.22 28.26 21.05
CA ALA A 34 27.69 29.51 21.61
C ALA A 34 26.51 30.04 20.78
N GLN A 35 26.61 30.02 19.45
CA GLN A 35 25.54 30.45 18.56
C GLN A 35 24.31 29.54 18.68
N ILE A 36 24.52 28.23 18.75
CA ILE A 36 23.47 27.22 18.92
C ILE A 36 22.73 27.45 20.23
N LYS A 37 23.48 27.54 21.33
CA LYS A 37 22.94 27.72 22.69
C LYS A 37 22.19 29.03 22.82
N LEU A 38 22.75 30.17 22.40
CA LEU A 38 22.05 31.46 22.44
C LEU A 38 20.74 31.42 21.67
N SER A 39 20.73 30.80 20.49
CA SER A 39 19.51 30.66 19.70
C SER A 39 18.46 29.85 20.45
N ALA A 40 18.85 28.72 21.04
CA ALA A 40 17.94 27.87 21.83
C ALA A 40 17.38 28.62 23.06
N TYR A 41 18.24 29.31 23.82
CA TYR A 41 17.81 30.12 24.97
C TYR A 41 16.83 31.23 24.58
N LEU A 42 17.11 31.94 23.49
CA LEU A 42 16.25 33.04 23.04
C LEU A 42 14.91 32.55 22.49
N ILE A 43 14.88 31.37 21.87
CA ILE A 43 13.63 30.72 21.41
C ILE A 43 12.81 30.24 22.60
N GLY A 44 13.43 29.64 23.62
CA GLY A 44 12.75 29.22 24.86
C GLY A 44 12.31 30.41 25.71
N ASP A 45 13.16 30.85 26.63
CA ASP A 45 12.83 31.88 27.62
C ASP A 45 13.20 33.31 27.20
N GLY A 46 13.67 33.51 25.97
CA GLY A 46 13.96 34.85 25.45
C GLY A 46 12.72 35.69 25.18
N HIS A 47 12.85 36.98 25.46
CA HIS A 47 11.99 38.05 24.98
C HIS A 47 12.74 38.89 23.94
N LEU A 48 12.38 38.73 22.67
CA LEU A 48 12.92 39.54 21.57
C LEU A 48 11.90 40.61 21.17
N SER A 49 12.11 41.83 21.66
CA SER A 49 11.16 42.94 21.46
C SER A 49 11.08 43.36 19.98
N THR A 50 9.88 43.36 19.42
CA THR A 50 9.59 43.79 18.03
C THR A 50 9.52 45.30 17.87
N LYS A 51 9.27 46.04 18.96
CA LYS A 51 9.10 47.50 18.92
C LYS A 51 10.39 48.25 19.26
N LYS A 52 11.14 47.74 20.23
CA LYS A 52 12.35 48.36 20.77
C LYS A 52 13.39 47.28 21.03
N PRO A 53 14.34 47.03 20.12
CA PRO A 53 15.38 46.02 20.28
C PRO A 53 16.14 46.12 21.60
N SER A 54 16.29 47.34 22.13
CA SER A 54 16.91 47.62 23.43
C SER A 54 16.20 46.99 24.64
N HIS A 55 14.95 46.56 24.48
CA HIS A 55 14.16 45.91 25.54
C HIS A 55 14.25 44.39 25.49
N SER A 56 15.05 43.81 24.59
CA SER A 56 15.24 42.36 24.56
C SER A 56 15.98 41.86 25.80
N TYR A 57 15.63 40.66 26.24
CA TYR A 57 16.29 39.98 27.36
C TYR A 57 16.14 38.45 27.26
N PHE A 58 17.02 37.75 27.95
CA PHE A 58 16.82 36.36 28.35
C PHE A 58 16.55 36.34 29.86
N CYS A 59 15.63 35.51 30.34
CA CYS A 59 15.40 35.38 31.78
C CYS A 59 15.19 33.94 32.18
N ASN A 60 15.77 33.54 33.31
CA ASN A 60 15.55 32.21 33.88
C ASN A 60 15.79 32.26 35.40
N SER A 61 15.19 31.32 36.13
CA SER A 61 15.41 31.13 37.58
C SER A 61 16.60 30.23 37.87
N ASP A 62 17.05 29.43 36.90
CA ASP A 62 18.23 28.58 37.00
C ASP A 62 19.51 29.41 36.77
N PRO A 63 20.37 29.58 37.80
CA PRO A 63 21.60 30.36 37.67
C PRO A 63 22.60 29.72 36.71
N GLU A 64 22.57 28.40 36.51
CA GLU A 64 23.45 27.70 35.56
C GLU A 64 23.17 28.15 34.13
N LEU A 65 21.88 28.21 33.76
CA LEU A 65 21.46 28.65 32.42
C LEU A 65 21.79 30.12 32.17
N VAL A 66 21.65 30.97 33.17
CA VAL A 66 22.02 32.40 33.06
C VAL A 66 23.52 32.56 32.89
N ALA A 67 24.32 31.79 33.63
CA ALA A 67 25.77 31.80 33.51
C ALA A 67 26.23 31.28 32.13
N ASP A 68 25.67 30.17 31.65
CA ASP A 68 26.00 29.63 30.32
C ASP A 68 25.57 30.58 29.20
N PHE A 69 24.41 31.22 29.32
CA PHE A 69 23.97 32.27 28.39
C PHE A 69 24.97 33.43 28.32
N ASN A 70 25.44 33.94 29.47
CA ASN A 70 26.42 35.03 29.51
C ASN A 70 27.79 34.60 28.98
N ASN A 71 28.23 33.38 29.27
CA ASN A 71 29.46 32.83 28.70
C ASN A 71 29.37 32.76 27.16
N CYS A 72 28.22 32.35 26.62
CA CYS A 72 28.00 32.38 25.16
C CYS A 72 28.01 33.80 24.60
N CYS A 73 27.45 34.78 25.33
CA CYS A 73 27.53 36.19 24.94
C CYS A 73 28.97 36.71 24.93
N GLU A 74 29.76 36.38 25.93
CA GLU A 74 31.19 36.73 26.01
C GLU A 74 31.96 36.15 24.82
N GLN A 75 31.73 34.88 24.48
CA GLN A 75 32.39 34.22 23.35
C GLN A 75 32.01 34.81 22.00
N MET A 76 30.75 35.21 21.80
CA MET A 76 30.27 35.72 20.52
C MET A 76 30.46 37.22 20.33
N PHE A 77 30.41 38.00 21.40
CA PHE A 77 30.35 39.46 21.34
C PHE A 77 31.42 40.15 22.18
N GLY A 78 32.27 39.41 22.90
CA GLY A 78 33.33 39.96 23.75
C GLY A 78 32.82 40.68 25.00
N SER A 79 31.55 40.49 25.37
CA SER A 79 30.96 41.10 26.56
C SER A 79 29.74 40.33 27.06
N SER A 80 29.64 40.19 28.38
CA SER A 80 28.50 39.62 29.09
C SER A 80 27.31 40.57 29.14
N ALA A 81 26.09 40.03 29.25
CA ALA A 81 24.90 40.83 29.43
C ALA A 81 24.73 41.27 30.91
N PRO A 82 24.39 42.55 31.18
CA PRO A 82 24.00 43.02 32.49
C PRO A 82 22.86 42.19 33.05
N LEU A 83 23.04 41.77 34.30
CA LEU A 83 22.07 40.98 35.04
C LEU A 83 21.24 41.89 35.94
N ASP A 84 19.93 41.68 35.90
CA ASP A 84 18.94 42.30 36.78
C ASP A 84 18.19 41.19 37.52
N HIS A 85 18.02 41.30 38.84
CA HIS A 85 17.38 40.28 39.66
C HIS A 85 16.03 40.78 40.16
N GLN A 86 14.95 40.07 39.82
CA GLN A 86 13.60 40.43 40.24
C GLN A 86 13.04 39.43 41.24
N LEU A 87 12.78 39.93 42.44
CA LEU A 87 12.12 39.19 43.51
C LEU A 87 10.62 39.17 43.27
N HIS A 88 10.04 37.98 43.29
CA HIS A 88 8.61 37.77 43.15
C HIS A 88 8.07 37.15 44.43
N THR A 89 7.04 37.75 45.04
CA THR A 89 6.46 37.27 46.29
C THR A 89 5.94 35.83 46.12
N GLY A 90 6.53 34.88 46.86
CA GLY A 90 6.14 33.46 46.81
C GLY A 90 6.64 32.67 45.59
N ARG A 91 7.57 33.20 44.79
CA ARG A 91 8.22 32.50 43.67
C ARG A 91 9.74 32.59 43.77
N GLN A 92 10.45 31.74 43.04
CA GLN A 92 11.91 31.83 42.92
C GLN A 92 12.31 33.16 42.28
N THR A 93 13.47 33.68 42.69
CA THR A 93 14.10 34.86 42.07
C THR A 93 14.36 34.58 40.60
N VAL A 94 13.95 35.49 39.72
CA VAL A 94 14.20 35.40 38.28
C VAL A 94 15.31 36.38 37.92
N THR A 95 16.32 35.90 37.21
CA THR A 95 17.42 36.74 36.73
C THR A 95 17.20 37.07 35.26
N TYR A 96 17.38 38.35 34.91
CA TYR A 96 17.21 38.89 33.58
C TYR A 96 18.58 39.32 33.01
N ALA A 97 19.02 38.64 31.96
CA ALA A 97 20.13 39.07 31.13
C ALA A 97 19.61 40.07 30.10
N ARG A 98 19.88 41.37 30.31
CA ARG A 98 19.44 42.46 29.42
C ARG A 98 20.37 42.51 28.22
N ILE A 99 19.90 42.13 27.04
CA ILE A 99 20.75 41.96 25.83
C ILE A 99 20.60 43.08 24.79
N GLY A 100 19.61 43.96 24.98
CA GLY A 100 19.31 45.02 24.03
C GLY A 100 20.34 46.16 23.94
N PHE A 101 21.34 46.20 24.83
CA PHE A 101 22.33 47.28 24.88
C PHE A 101 23.54 47.07 23.93
N VAL A 102 23.75 45.83 23.43
CA VAL A 102 24.86 45.53 22.53
C VAL A 102 24.38 45.61 21.08
N THR A 103 24.93 46.56 20.32
CA THR A 103 24.61 46.74 18.89
C THR A 103 24.96 45.49 18.08
N ALA A 104 26.11 44.86 18.34
CA ALA A 104 26.51 43.63 17.67
C ALA A 104 25.54 42.46 17.93
N PHE A 105 25.04 42.33 19.17
CA PHE A 105 24.04 41.32 19.54
C PHE A 105 22.73 41.53 18.78
N ASN A 106 22.20 42.77 18.77
CA ASN A 106 20.96 43.07 18.07
C ASN A 106 21.08 42.80 16.56
N ASN A 107 22.18 43.21 15.94
CA ASN A 107 22.47 42.91 14.55
C ASN A 107 22.52 41.40 14.30
N TRP A 108 23.15 40.65 15.21
CA TRP A 108 23.20 39.19 15.10
C TRP A 108 21.80 38.57 15.21
N VAL A 109 20.98 39.00 16.18
CA VAL A 109 19.59 38.55 16.32
C VAL A 109 18.81 38.81 15.04
N ASP A 110 18.88 40.03 14.49
CA ASP A 110 18.10 40.41 13.30
C ASP A 110 18.52 39.63 12.04
N ASN A 111 19.76 39.14 12.00
CA ASN A 111 20.27 38.32 10.90
C ASN A 111 19.97 36.81 11.06
N HIS A 112 19.72 36.31 12.28
CA HIS A 112 19.66 34.86 12.56
C HIS A 112 18.36 34.38 13.20
N LEU A 113 17.61 35.27 13.86
CA LEU A 113 16.41 34.97 14.63
C LEU A 113 15.29 35.93 14.25
N LYS A 114 14.05 35.44 14.31
CA LYS A 114 12.87 36.27 14.13
C LYS A 114 12.47 36.90 15.47
N ARG A 115 12.39 38.24 15.53
CA ARG A 115 11.74 38.93 16.64
C ARG A 115 10.23 38.71 16.54
N ALA A 116 9.67 37.97 17.48
CA ALA A 116 8.29 37.50 17.41
C ALA A 116 7.63 37.43 18.80
N HIS A 117 6.30 37.54 18.83
CA HIS A 117 5.52 37.18 20.00
C HIS A 117 5.57 35.66 20.24
N SER A 118 5.26 35.21 21.46
CA SER A 118 5.33 33.79 21.85
C SER A 118 4.54 32.85 20.93
N ARG A 119 3.44 33.33 20.33
CA ARG A 119 2.60 32.57 19.39
C ARG A 119 3.18 32.46 17.97
N ASP A 120 4.14 33.31 17.62
CA ASP A 120 4.71 33.46 16.28
C ASP A 120 6.21 33.05 16.24
N LYS A 121 6.72 32.52 17.36
CA LYS A 121 8.08 31.98 17.47
C LYS A 121 8.27 30.83 16.49
N GLU A 122 9.45 30.76 15.88
CA GLU A 122 9.83 29.71 14.93
C GLU A 122 11.32 29.39 15.08
N ILE A 123 11.70 28.20 14.66
CA ILE A 123 13.09 27.75 14.57
C ILE A 123 13.70 28.30 13.26
N PRO A 124 14.89 28.93 13.31
CA PRO A 124 15.60 29.39 12.13
C PRO A 124 15.95 28.26 11.16
N LYS A 125 15.94 28.56 9.86
CA LYS A 125 16.21 27.58 8.80
C LYS A 125 17.57 26.88 8.93
N TRP A 126 18.60 27.59 9.38
CA TRP A 126 19.95 27.03 9.55
C TRP A 126 20.03 25.96 10.65
N VAL A 127 19.09 25.93 11.61
CA VAL A 127 19.03 24.86 12.63
C VAL A 127 18.72 23.51 11.98
N PHE A 128 17.95 23.52 10.88
CA PHE A 128 17.66 22.32 10.08
C PHE A 128 18.86 21.88 9.23
N THR A 129 19.98 22.60 9.26
CA THR A 129 21.22 22.20 8.60
C THR A 129 22.32 21.88 9.61
N LEU A 130 21.98 21.69 10.88
CA LEU A 130 22.94 21.29 11.90
C LEU A 130 23.35 19.81 11.76
N SER A 131 24.59 19.53 12.15
CA SER A 131 25.09 18.17 12.35
C SER A 131 24.31 17.47 13.47
N LYS A 132 24.51 16.14 13.62
CA LYS A 132 23.82 15.37 14.66
C LYS A 132 24.13 15.92 16.06
N GLU A 133 25.40 16.12 16.37
CA GLU A 133 25.86 16.61 17.69
C GLU A 133 25.37 18.03 17.95
N SER A 134 25.51 18.92 16.96
CA SER A 134 25.01 20.30 17.07
C SER A 134 23.49 20.37 17.26
N LEU A 135 22.73 19.46 16.65
CA LEU A 135 21.28 19.39 16.83
C LEU A 135 20.90 18.83 18.22
N GLN A 136 21.66 17.86 18.74
CA GLN A 136 21.49 17.36 20.11
C GLN A 136 21.72 18.48 21.12
N LEU A 137 22.78 19.28 20.93
CA LEU A 137 23.06 20.46 21.72
C LEU A 137 21.90 21.45 21.66
N PHE A 138 21.45 21.82 20.45
CA PHE A 138 20.32 22.74 20.27
C PHE A 138 19.07 22.27 21.01
N LEU A 139 18.66 21.01 20.81
CA LEU A 139 17.45 20.47 21.43
C LEU A 139 17.61 20.31 22.94
N GLY A 140 18.77 19.90 23.45
CA GLY A 140 19.04 19.80 24.89
C GLY A 140 19.02 21.15 25.58
N THR A 141 19.66 22.17 25.00
CA THR A 141 19.61 23.54 25.50
C THR A 141 18.19 24.09 25.46
N LEU A 142 17.46 23.86 24.36
CA LEU A 142 16.07 24.29 24.25
C LEU A 142 15.20 23.58 25.29
N TRP A 143 15.33 22.27 25.47
CA TRP A 143 14.56 21.52 26.48
C TRP A 143 14.89 21.94 27.92
N SER A 144 16.07 22.51 28.13
CA SER A 144 16.47 23.01 29.45
C SER A 144 15.70 24.25 29.88
N THR A 145 15.09 24.96 28.93
CA THR A 145 14.16 26.06 29.17
C THR A 145 12.76 25.51 29.57
N ASP A 146 11.82 25.58 28.64
CA ASP A 146 10.41 25.22 28.79
C ASP A 146 10.12 23.69 28.75
N GLY A 147 11.13 22.84 28.62
CA GLY A 147 10.94 21.38 28.62
C GLY A 147 10.47 20.86 29.98
N SER A 148 9.51 19.95 29.99
CA SER A 148 8.89 19.44 31.22
C SER A 148 8.95 17.91 31.27
N PHE A 149 9.09 17.37 32.48
CA PHE A 149 9.24 15.93 32.72
C PHE A 149 8.15 15.44 33.67
N ASP A 150 7.34 14.49 33.22
CA ASP A 150 6.42 13.76 34.08
C ASP A 150 7.12 12.51 34.60
N ILE A 151 7.66 12.62 35.81
CA ILE A 151 8.39 11.54 36.48
C ILE A 151 7.48 10.40 36.97
N LYS A 152 6.15 10.59 37.01
CA LYS A 152 5.22 9.52 37.43
C LYS A 152 4.99 8.55 36.29
N ILE A 153 4.82 9.10 35.08
CA ILE A 153 4.53 8.31 33.88
C ILE A 153 5.82 7.96 33.13
N GLY A 154 6.86 8.79 33.23
CA GLY A 154 8.10 8.64 32.50
C GLY A 154 8.00 9.18 31.08
N HIS A 155 7.55 10.42 30.92
CA HIS A 155 7.56 11.10 29.62
C HIS A 155 8.08 12.53 29.73
N THR A 156 8.47 13.10 28.60
CA THR A 156 8.91 14.49 28.52
C THR A 156 8.16 15.24 27.43
N ASP A 157 7.90 16.51 27.68
CA ASP A 157 7.03 17.37 26.88
C ASP A 157 7.65 18.74 26.71
N TYR A 158 7.57 19.30 25.50
CA TYR A 158 7.83 20.72 25.26
C TYR A 158 6.54 21.41 24.84
N THR A 159 6.17 22.49 25.53
CA THR A 159 4.87 23.17 25.39
C THR A 159 5.06 24.62 24.97
N SER A 160 4.28 25.09 24.00
CA SER A 160 4.31 26.49 23.54
C SER A 160 2.94 26.96 23.09
N THR A 161 2.80 28.27 22.88
CA THR A 161 1.64 28.86 22.19
C THR A 161 1.85 28.99 20.69
N SER A 162 3.09 28.81 20.20
CA SER A 162 3.39 28.72 18.77
C SER A 162 3.20 27.30 18.26
N GLU A 163 2.25 27.11 17.35
CA GLU A 163 2.05 25.84 16.66
C GLU A 163 3.26 25.48 15.79
N THR A 164 3.77 26.47 15.06
CA THR A 164 4.92 26.34 14.16
C THR A 164 6.15 25.84 14.90
N LEU A 165 6.47 26.44 16.04
CA LEU A 165 7.60 26.03 16.88
C LEU A 165 7.48 24.56 17.29
N ILE A 166 6.31 24.14 17.78
CA ILE A 166 6.10 22.75 18.22
C ILE A 166 6.21 21.75 17.07
N ARG A 167 5.68 22.07 15.89
CA ARG A 167 5.83 21.23 14.69
C ARG A 167 7.29 21.15 14.24
N GLN A 168 8.02 22.25 14.31
CA GLN A 168 9.44 22.27 13.99
C GLN A 168 10.28 21.47 14.99
N ILE A 169 10.00 21.55 16.29
CA ILE A 169 10.65 20.68 17.31
C ILE A 169 10.34 19.21 17.03
N GLN A 170 9.09 18.88 16.70
CA GLN A 170 8.70 17.50 16.32
C GLN A 170 9.53 17.00 15.14
N HIS A 171 9.71 17.83 14.10
CA HIS A 171 10.55 17.50 12.95
C HIS A 171 12.03 17.34 13.33
N LEU A 172 12.58 18.22 14.17
CA LEU A 172 13.98 18.09 14.63
C LEU A 172 14.21 16.83 15.48
N LEU A 173 13.25 16.44 16.33
CA LEU A 173 13.30 15.17 17.07
C LEU A 173 13.33 13.97 16.10
N LEU A 174 12.53 14.02 15.02
CA LEU A 174 12.50 12.96 14.01
C LEU A 174 13.86 12.76 13.32
N ARG A 175 14.62 13.84 13.12
CA ARG A 175 15.99 13.78 12.60
C ARG A 175 17.00 13.13 13.54
N LEU A 176 16.68 13.06 14.84
CA LEU A 176 17.42 12.28 15.81
C LEU A 176 16.81 10.89 16.02
N GLY A 177 15.83 10.48 15.21
CA GLY A 177 15.15 9.19 15.29
C GLY A 177 14.16 9.08 16.46
N ILE A 178 13.76 10.22 17.06
CA ILE A 178 12.82 10.31 18.18
C ILE A 178 11.46 10.75 17.66
N VAL A 179 10.44 9.91 17.82
CA VAL A 179 9.08 10.26 17.39
C VAL A 179 8.32 10.97 18.52
N GLY A 180 8.04 12.26 18.32
CA GLY A 180 7.22 13.06 19.23
C GLY A 180 5.75 13.11 18.83
N LEU A 181 4.81 13.07 19.78
CA LEU A 181 3.39 13.33 19.51
C LEU A 181 3.05 14.79 19.60
N PHE A 182 2.48 15.31 18.52
CA PHE A 182 1.83 16.61 18.52
C PHE A 182 0.46 16.55 19.20
N ASN A 183 0.24 17.46 20.16
CA ASN A 183 -1.00 17.60 20.89
C ASN A 183 -1.44 19.07 20.90
N ARG A 184 -2.71 19.33 20.59
CA ARG A 184 -3.36 20.63 20.79
C ARG A 184 -4.22 20.58 22.06
N LYS A 185 -4.00 21.52 22.98
CA LYS A 185 -4.75 21.66 24.23
C LYS A 185 -5.41 23.04 24.29
N ARG A 186 -6.65 23.08 24.80
CA ARG A 186 -7.27 24.33 25.28
C ARG A 186 -7.04 24.40 26.78
N ILE A 187 -6.41 25.48 27.23
CA ILE A 187 -6.13 25.78 28.63
C ILE A 187 -6.86 27.07 29.01
N THR A 188 -7.24 27.20 30.28
CA THR A 188 -7.75 28.47 30.80
C THR A 188 -6.62 29.19 31.50
N TYR A 189 -6.28 30.39 31.04
CA TYR A 189 -5.31 31.25 31.68
C TYR A 189 -5.97 32.60 31.95
N ASP A 190 -5.89 33.07 33.20
CA ASP A 190 -6.53 34.31 33.66
C ASP A 190 -8.03 34.41 33.27
N GLY A 191 -8.76 33.30 33.45
CA GLY A 191 -10.19 33.21 33.11
C GLY A 191 -10.52 33.17 31.61
N LYS A 192 -9.53 33.26 30.71
CA LYS A 192 -9.73 33.25 29.25
C LYS A 192 -9.28 31.92 28.63
N PRO A 193 -9.96 31.44 27.57
CA PRO A 193 -9.52 30.26 26.84
C PRO A 193 -8.29 30.60 25.99
N HIS A 194 -7.23 29.83 26.18
CA HIS A 194 -5.99 29.88 25.40
C HIS A 194 -5.74 28.53 24.74
N VAL A 195 -5.15 28.55 23.55
CA VAL A 195 -4.70 27.35 22.86
C VAL A 195 -3.20 27.20 23.09
N SER A 196 -2.79 26.00 23.45
CA SER A 196 -1.39 25.63 23.58
C SER A 196 -1.13 24.33 22.83
N TYR A 197 0.06 24.23 22.26
CA TYR A 197 0.55 23.12 21.50
C TYR A 197 1.69 22.46 22.26
N ARG A 198 1.84 21.15 22.10
CA ARG A 198 2.85 20.39 22.81
C ARG A 198 3.34 19.24 21.96
N VAL A 199 4.66 19.04 21.96
CA VAL A 199 5.29 17.83 21.46
C VAL A 199 5.65 16.95 22.66
N GLN A 200 5.20 15.70 22.63
CA GLN A 200 5.36 14.73 23.71
C GLN A 200 6.23 13.56 23.27
N VAL A 201 7.36 13.35 23.93
CA VAL A 201 8.16 12.13 23.81
C VAL A 201 7.73 11.17 24.92
N THR A 202 7.28 9.99 24.54
CA THR A 202 6.78 8.97 25.48
C THR A 202 6.78 7.60 24.81
N GLY A 203 6.45 6.56 25.57
CA GLY A 203 6.71 5.19 25.18
C GLY A 203 8.18 4.86 25.40
N GLN A 204 8.47 3.58 25.59
CA GLN A 204 9.81 3.15 25.99
C GLN A 204 10.88 3.47 24.94
N GLU A 205 10.59 3.18 23.66
CA GLU A 205 11.56 3.34 22.58
C GLU A 205 12.04 4.80 22.45
N ASP A 206 11.12 5.75 22.31
CA ASP A 206 11.48 7.15 22.04
C ASP A 206 12.04 7.86 23.30
N MET A 207 11.60 7.47 24.50
CA MET A 207 12.18 7.99 25.75
C MET A 207 13.59 7.48 26.01
N LEU A 208 13.89 6.22 25.68
CA LEU A 208 15.26 5.70 25.78
C LEU A 208 16.18 6.45 24.81
N LYS A 209 15.75 6.68 23.57
CA LYS A 209 16.49 7.50 22.62
C LYS A 209 16.68 8.93 23.13
N PHE A 210 15.64 9.57 23.68
CA PHE A 210 15.78 10.90 24.27
C PHE A 210 16.82 10.94 25.39
N TYR A 211 16.80 9.93 26.27
CA TYR A 211 17.78 9.80 27.35
C TYR A 211 19.21 9.52 26.85
N GLU A 212 19.38 8.81 25.75
CA GLU A 212 20.71 8.57 25.18
C GLU A 212 21.24 9.80 24.43
N ILE A 213 20.37 10.49 23.71
CA ILE A 213 20.74 11.46 22.66
C ILE A 213 20.68 12.91 23.15
N ILE A 214 19.69 13.27 23.98
CA ILE A 214 19.39 14.66 24.36
C ILE A 214 19.77 14.94 25.82
N HIS A 215 19.55 13.98 26.72
CA HIS A 215 19.86 14.12 28.15
C HIS A 215 21.27 14.65 28.46
N PRO A 216 22.36 14.23 27.78
CA PRO A 216 23.70 14.75 28.05
C PRO A 216 23.83 16.27 27.87
N TYR A 217 22.94 16.89 27.09
CA TYR A 217 22.94 18.31 26.76
C TYR A 217 21.91 19.14 27.56
N LEU A 218 21.21 18.51 28.52
CA LEU A 218 20.31 19.19 29.43
C LEU A 218 21.07 19.92 30.56
N SER A 219 20.47 20.94 31.16
CA SER A 219 20.96 21.50 32.43
C SER A 219 20.92 20.48 33.55
N ALA A 220 21.75 20.65 34.58
CA ALA A 220 21.86 19.68 35.68
C ALA A 220 20.50 19.38 36.33
N TYR A 221 19.67 20.42 36.56
CA TYR A 221 18.33 20.26 37.10
C TYR A 221 17.43 19.37 36.22
N LYS A 222 17.50 19.53 34.90
CA LYS A 222 16.68 18.77 33.95
C LYS A 222 17.23 17.39 33.69
N GLN A 223 18.55 17.19 33.82
CA GLN A 223 19.18 15.87 33.81
C GLN A 223 18.63 14.98 34.93
N GLU A 224 18.52 15.48 36.16
CA GLU A 224 17.94 14.74 37.30
C GLU A 224 16.50 14.28 37.01
N LYS A 225 15.68 15.15 36.40
CA LYS A 225 14.29 14.81 36.02
C LYS A 225 14.23 13.81 34.88
N SER A 226 15.11 13.96 33.89
CA SER A 226 15.24 13.03 32.77
C SER A 226 15.66 11.64 33.26
N GLU A 227 16.61 11.55 34.19
CA GLU A 227 17.03 10.29 34.82
C GLU A 227 15.89 9.63 35.60
N SER A 228 15.12 10.41 36.35
CA SER A 228 13.91 9.91 37.03
C SER A 228 12.90 9.32 36.04
N CYS A 229 12.65 9.98 34.90
CA CYS A 229 11.80 9.43 33.83
C CYS A 229 12.39 8.15 33.21
N TYR A 230 13.70 8.10 33.00
CA TYR A 230 14.40 6.92 32.49
C TYR A 230 14.24 5.72 33.42
N LEU A 231 14.40 5.91 34.74
CA LEU A 231 14.22 4.83 35.73
C LEU A 231 12.79 4.26 35.70
N VAL A 232 11.78 5.09 35.44
CA VAL A 232 10.39 4.64 35.27
C VAL A 232 10.17 3.87 33.97
N ILE A 233 10.90 4.20 32.91
CA ILE A 233 10.69 3.65 31.57
C ILE A 233 11.53 2.41 31.27
N LYS A 234 12.77 2.34 31.77
CA LYS A 234 13.75 1.30 31.38
C LYS A 234 13.22 -0.13 31.54
N ASN A 235 12.39 -0.36 32.56
CA ASN A 235 11.83 -1.67 32.88
C ASN A 235 10.37 -1.86 32.45
N LYS A 236 9.72 -0.85 31.82
CA LYS A 236 8.37 -1.03 31.29
C LYS A 236 8.43 -1.98 30.09
N LEU A 237 7.57 -3.00 30.07
CA LEU A 237 7.37 -3.81 28.86
C LEU A 237 7.01 -2.87 27.68
N LYS A 238 7.49 -3.19 26.47
CA LYS A 238 7.28 -2.44 25.19
C LYS A 238 5.80 -2.25 24.76
N ASN A 239 4.84 -2.41 25.67
CA ASN A 239 3.39 -2.41 25.45
C ASN A 239 2.75 -1.02 25.19
N GLN A 240 3.53 0.05 25.02
CA GLN A 240 2.99 1.40 24.77
C GLN A 240 3.64 2.07 23.55
N SER A 241 3.84 1.30 22.48
CA SER A 241 4.32 1.87 21.22
C SER A 241 3.17 2.60 20.50
N LYS A 242 3.39 3.89 20.24
CA LYS A 242 2.53 4.75 19.40
C LYS A 242 2.74 4.50 17.91
N HIS A 243 3.74 3.68 17.58
CA HIS A 243 4.06 3.25 16.23
C HIS A 243 3.02 2.20 15.81
N THR A 244 1.94 2.69 15.22
CA THR A 244 0.86 1.81 14.73
C THR A 244 1.18 1.32 13.34
N ILE A 245 0.74 0.10 13.06
CA ILE A 245 0.88 -0.58 11.79
C ILE A 245 -0.50 -0.58 11.12
N PRO A 246 -0.58 -0.47 9.77
CA PRO A 246 -1.85 -0.50 9.07
C PRO A 246 -2.68 -1.73 9.43
N ALA A 247 -4.00 -1.53 9.51
CA ALA A 247 -4.92 -2.56 9.95
C ALA A 247 -4.95 -3.79 9.02
N GLU A 248 -4.58 -3.59 7.75
CA GLU A 248 -4.47 -4.59 6.68
C GLU A 248 -3.53 -5.74 7.06
N VAL A 249 -2.57 -5.49 7.98
CA VAL A 249 -1.68 -6.52 8.54
C VAL A 249 -2.44 -7.60 9.31
N ILE A 250 -3.69 -7.35 9.70
CA ILE A 250 -4.53 -8.37 10.35
C ILE A 250 -4.67 -9.64 9.50
N SER A 251 -4.68 -9.52 8.16
CA SER A 251 -4.71 -10.66 7.25
C SER A 251 -3.46 -11.55 7.40
N MET A 252 -2.28 -10.93 7.51
CA MET A 252 -1.02 -11.63 7.74
C MET A 252 -1.00 -12.33 9.11
N ILE A 253 -1.54 -11.68 10.14
CA ILE A 253 -1.68 -12.27 11.48
C ILE A 253 -2.62 -13.48 11.43
N ALA A 254 -3.75 -13.36 10.74
CA ALA A 254 -4.73 -14.43 10.61
C ALA A 254 -4.13 -15.67 9.91
N SER A 255 -3.42 -15.46 8.79
CA SER A 255 -2.70 -16.53 8.09
C SER A 255 -1.65 -17.20 8.97
N ALA A 256 -0.77 -16.42 9.62
CA ALA A 256 0.27 -16.96 10.51
C ALA A 256 -0.32 -17.72 11.71
N LYS A 257 -1.45 -17.24 12.26
CA LYS A 257 -2.15 -17.94 13.33
C LYS A 257 -2.74 -19.28 12.85
N HIS A 258 -3.33 -19.30 11.66
CA HIS A 258 -3.88 -20.52 11.08
C HIS A 258 -2.77 -21.56 10.83
N GLU A 259 -1.66 -21.15 10.23
CA GLU A 259 -0.50 -22.00 9.93
C GLU A 259 0.17 -22.56 11.19
N SER A 260 0.28 -21.75 12.26
CA SER A 260 0.90 -22.20 13.52
C SER A 260 0.04 -23.21 14.29
N GLY A 261 -1.27 -23.27 14.04
CA GLY A 261 -2.21 -24.09 14.82
C GLY A 261 -2.35 -23.68 16.30
N MET A 262 -1.72 -22.59 16.74
CA MET A 262 -1.70 -22.19 18.14
C MET A 262 -3.04 -21.61 18.61
N THR A 263 -3.44 -21.95 19.82
CA THR A 263 -4.53 -21.29 20.54
C THR A 263 -4.09 -19.90 21.03
N TRP A 264 -5.06 -19.02 21.32
CA TRP A 264 -4.75 -17.69 21.87
C TRP A 264 -3.97 -17.76 23.19
N GLN A 265 -4.27 -18.75 24.03
CA GLN A 265 -3.54 -18.97 25.27
C GLN A 265 -2.08 -19.34 25.03
N GLN A 266 -1.80 -20.27 24.11
CA GLN A 266 -0.43 -20.63 23.73
C GLN A 266 0.35 -19.44 23.15
N ILE A 267 -0.33 -18.56 22.42
CA ILE A 267 0.28 -17.34 21.86
C ILE A 267 0.66 -16.37 22.99
N ASP A 268 -0.23 -16.13 23.95
CA ASP A 268 0.06 -15.26 25.10
C ASP A 268 1.23 -15.82 25.93
N GLU A 269 1.24 -17.14 26.17
CA GLU A 269 2.30 -17.84 26.90
C GLU A 269 3.65 -17.76 26.17
N ALA A 270 3.67 -17.93 24.84
CA ALA A 270 4.88 -17.90 24.03
C ALA A 270 5.62 -16.55 24.06
N VAL A 271 4.93 -15.45 24.36
CA VAL A 271 5.53 -14.11 24.47
C VAL A 271 5.50 -13.54 25.89
N GLY A 272 5.12 -14.34 26.88
CA GLY A 272 5.14 -13.96 28.29
C GLY A 272 4.20 -12.79 28.64
N VAL A 273 3.02 -12.72 28.02
CA VAL A 273 2.02 -11.69 28.32
C VAL A 273 0.79 -12.27 29.03
N ALA A 274 -0.01 -11.40 29.66
CA ALA A 274 -1.23 -11.83 30.34
C ALA A 274 -2.25 -12.43 29.36
N LYS A 275 -3.03 -13.40 29.82
CA LYS A 275 -4.09 -14.06 29.03
C LYS A 275 -5.05 -13.05 28.40
N GLY A 276 -5.31 -13.21 27.11
CA GLY A 276 -6.18 -12.35 26.30
C GLY A 276 -5.51 -11.08 25.78
N THR A 277 -4.23 -10.84 26.09
CA THR A 277 -3.52 -9.64 25.61
C THR A 277 -3.39 -9.67 24.10
N MET A 278 -2.96 -10.80 23.53
CA MET A 278 -2.72 -10.92 22.09
C MET A 278 -4.02 -10.98 21.29
N SER A 279 -5.14 -11.45 21.84
CA SER A 279 -6.44 -11.47 21.14
C SER A 279 -7.27 -10.19 21.29
N SER A 280 -6.98 -9.34 22.27
CA SER A 280 -7.80 -8.16 22.60
C SER A 280 -8.03 -7.21 21.44
N GLY A 281 -9.29 -7.01 21.04
CA GLY A 281 -9.67 -6.09 19.96
C GLY A 281 -9.29 -6.54 18.55
N LEU A 282 -8.91 -7.82 18.37
CA LEU A 282 -8.76 -8.43 17.05
C LEU A 282 -10.03 -9.15 16.64
N ASN A 283 -10.45 -8.92 15.40
CA ASN A 283 -11.48 -9.69 14.74
C ASN A 283 -10.99 -10.00 13.32
N PHE A 284 -10.72 -11.26 12.98
CA PHE A 284 -10.19 -11.61 11.65
C PHE A 284 -11.21 -11.48 10.51
N GLN A 285 -12.48 -11.24 10.83
CA GLN A 285 -13.55 -11.03 9.85
C GLN A 285 -13.80 -9.55 9.57
N SER A 286 -13.14 -8.63 10.29
CA SER A 286 -13.34 -7.18 10.15
C SER A 286 -12.07 -6.40 10.52
N TYR A 287 -12.12 -5.07 10.46
CA TYR A 287 -11.01 -4.24 10.92
C TYR A 287 -10.80 -4.38 12.43
N PRO A 288 -9.54 -4.40 12.92
CA PRO A 288 -9.25 -4.37 14.35
C PRO A 288 -9.94 -3.17 15.02
N THR A 289 -10.59 -3.39 16.17
CA THR A 289 -11.18 -2.29 16.96
C THR A 289 -10.13 -1.49 17.74
N ARG A 290 -8.89 -1.99 17.77
CA ARG A 290 -7.73 -1.33 18.36
C ARG A 290 -6.60 -1.30 17.35
N SER A 291 -5.91 -0.16 17.25
CA SER A 291 -4.72 -0.03 16.40
C SER A 291 -3.69 -1.11 16.71
N LEU A 292 -3.10 -1.68 15.66
CA LEU A 292 -2.04 -2.67 15.78
C LEU A 292 -0.73 -1.96 16.11
N SER A 293 -0.26 -2.04 17.36
CA SER A 293 1.06 -1.50 17.69
C SER A 293 2.15 -2.39 17.12
N ARG A 294 3.27 -1.78 16.74
CA ARG A 294 4.46 -2.48 16.23
C ARG A 294 4.96 -3.57 17.18
N HIS A 295 4.96 -3.29 18.49
CA HIS A 295 5.30 -4.29 19.51
C HIS A 295 4.37 -5.50 19.48
N ARG A 296 3.07 -5.28 19.28
CA ARG A 296 2.11 -6.37 19.16
C ARG A 296 2.39 -7.21 17.91
N ILE A 297 2.75 -6.58 16.79
CA ILE A 297 3.19 -7.30 15.59
C ILE A 297 4.48 -8.09 15.87
N GLN A 298 5.44 -7.52 16.60
CA GLN A 298 6.65 -8.24 17.02
C GLN A 298 6.33 -9.46 17.87
N ASN A 299 5.40 -9.34 18.83
CA ASN A 299 4.97 -10.47 19.65
C ASN A 299 4.32 -11.56 18.79
N PHE A 300 3.50 -11.20 17.80
CA PHE A 300 3.00 -12.17 16.84
C PHE A 300 4.11 -12.82 16.01
N ALA A 301 5.09 -12.03 15.57
CA ALA A 301 6.26 -12.54 14.85
C ALA A 301 7.03 -13.56 15.69
N THR A 302 7.25 -13.27 16.99
CA THR A 302 7.92 -14.17 17.93
C THR A 302 7.11 -15.43 18.18
N ALA A 303 5.81 -15.31 18.52
CA ALA A 303 4.94 -16.45 18.81
C ALA A 303 4.85 -17.42 17.63
N PHE A 304 4.68 -16.88 16.42
CA PHE A 304 4.52 -17.68 15.20
C PHE A 304 5.84 -18.00 14.49
N GLN A 305 6.97 -17.50 14.99
CA GLN A 305 8.27 -17.53 14.29
C GLN A 305 8.17 -16.98 12.84
N SER A 306 7.30 -15.99 12.63
CA SER A 306 6.99 -15.45 11.30
C SER A 306 7.99 -14.37 10.88
N LYS A 307 8.85 -14.69 9.91
CA LYS A 307 9.77 -13.72 9.30
C LYS A 307 9.04 -12.54 8.66
N GLN A 308 7.86 -12.78 8.07
CA GLN A 308 7.09 -11.71 7.42
C GLN A 308 6.57 -10.69 8.43
N LEU A 309 6.01 -11.15 9.55
CA LEU A 309 5.56 -10.25 10.61
C LEU A 309 6.75 -9.55 11.30
N ALA A 310 7.90 -10.21 11.42
CA ALA A 310 9.12 -9.57 11.93
C ALA A 310 9.56 -8.40 11.05
N VAL A 311 9.59 -8.58 9.72
CA VAL A 311 9.91 -7.49 8.77
C VAL A 311 8.95 -6.31 8.91
N VAL A 312 7.65 -6.57 9.09
CA VAL A 312 6.66 -5.50 9.34
C VAL A 312 6.92 -4.81 10.67
N ALA A 313 7.22 -5.57 11.73
CA ALA A 313 7.50 -5.05 13.06
C ALA A 313 8.83 -4.29 13.14
N GLU A 314 9.79 -4.57 12.26
CA GLU A 314 11.12 -3.93 12.24
C GLU A 314 11.25 -2.84 11.17
N SER A 315 10.28 -2.73 10.26
CA SER A 315 10.27 -1.76 9.15
C SER A 315 10.61 -0.33 9.57
N GLU A 316 11.48 0.34 8.80
CA GLU A 316 11.83 1.76 9.01
C GLU A 316 10.74 2.74 8.54
N VAL A 317 9.60 2.22 8.06
CA VAL A 317 8.44 3.03 7.67
C VAL A 317 7.50 3.18 8.86
N PHE A 318 7.21 4.42 9.23
CA PHE A 318 6.15 4.77 10.15
C PHE A 318 4.84 4.96 9.36
N TRP A 319 3.69 4.60 9.94
CA TRP A 319 2.40 4.76 9.28
C TRP A 319 1.53 5.68 10.11
N ASP A 320 1.11 6.79 9.52
CA ASP A 320 0.21 7.74 10.17
C ASP A 320 -1.07 7.92 9.37
N GLU A 321 -2.12 8.38 10.05
CA GLU A 321 -3.44 8.60 9.48
C GLU A 321 -3.59 10.03 8.96
N ILE A 322 -4.19 10.17 7.78
CA ILE A 322 -4.55 11.49 7.23
C ILE A 322 -5.77 12.03 7.98
N ILE A 323 -5.57 13.08 8.79
CA ILE A 323 -6.65 13.71 9.57
C ILE A 323 -7.38 14.83 8.83
N SER A 324 -6.73 15.46 7.84
CA SER A 324 -7.30 16.52 7.00
C SER A 324 -6.57 16.60 5.67
N ILE A 325 -7.28 17.06 4.63
CA ILE A 325 -6.72 17.34 3.31
C ILE A 325 -7.24 18.72 2.89
N ASP A 326 -6.33 19.68 2.76
CA ASP A 326 -6.65 21.05 2.37
C ASP A 326 -6.16 21.33 0.94
N ARG A 327 -7.07 21.76 0.06
CA ARG A 327 -6.71 22.13 -1.33
C ARG A 327 -6.09 23.52 -1.34
N ILE A 328 -4.78 23.60 -1.61
CA ILE A 328 -4.03 24.86 -1.63
C ILE A 328 -4.00 25.59 -2.99
N GLY A 329 -4.44 24.95 -4.07
CA GLY A 329 -4.44 25.53 -5.42
C GLY A 329 -3.85 24.59 -6.47
N GLN A 330 -3.58 25.13 -7.66
CA GLN A 330 -2.70 24.50 -8.65
C GLN A 330 -1.38 25.25 -8.63
N GLU A 331 -0.28 24.51 -8.50
CA GLU A 331 1.07 25.04 -8.49
C GLU A 331 1.91 24.27 -9.52
N GLU A 332 2.86 24.94 -10.15
CA GLU A 332 3.85 24.26 -10.97
C GLU A 332 4.79 23.44 -10.07
N VAL A 333 4.90 22.13 -10.32
CA VAL A 333 5.76 21.23 -9.55
C VAL A 333 6.87 20.68 -10.43
N PHE A 334 8.04 20.47 -9.83
CA PHE A 334 9.18 19.84 -10.49
C PHE A 334 9.23 18.35 -10.16
N ASP A 335 9.55 17.53 -11.15
CA ASP A 335 9.74 16.09 -11.00
C ASP A 335 11.18 15.81 -10.55
N LEU A 336 11.37 15.45 -9.28
CA LEU A 336 12.68 15.23 -8.68
C LEU A 336 13.00 13.74 -8.66
N THR A 337 13.94 13.27 -9.48
CA THR A 337 14.35 11.85 -9.46
C THR A 337 15.61 11.66 -8.64
N ILE A 338 15.56 10.79 -7.62
CA ILE A 338 16.75 10.31 -6.90
C ILE A 338 17.30 9.06 -7.60
N PRO A 339 18.62 8.96 -7.85
CA PRO A 339 19.24 7.76 -8.36
C PRO A 339 18.87 6.50 -7.56
N GLU A 340 18.87 5.34 -8.24
CA GLU A 340 18.68 3.99 -7.68
C GLU A 340 17.28 3.64 -7.20
N THR A 341 16.70 4.39 -6.26
CA THR A 341 15.45 3.99 -5.58
C THR A 341 14.20 4.70 -6.09
N HIS A 342 14.37 5.83 -6.80
CA HIS A 342 13.27 6.70 -7.28
C HIS A 342 12.30 7.17 -6.19
N ASN A 343 12.67 7.01 -4.91
CA ASN A 343 11.91 7.44 -3.75
C ASN A 343 12.66 8.57 -3.05
N PHE A 344 11.92 9.51 -2.46
CA PHE A 344 12.50 10.59 -1.68
C PHE A 344 11.63 10.88 -0.46
N ILE A 345 12.21 11.52 0.54
CA ILE A 345 11.48 12.02 1.70
C ILE A 345 11.23 13.51 1.49
N ALA A 346 9.97 13.91 1.41
CA ALA A 346 9.55 15.30 1.31
C ALA A 346 8.57 15.62 2.41
N ASN A 347 8.88 16.65 3.21
CA ASN A 347 8.09 17.01 4.40
C ASN A 347 7.78 15.78 5.28
N ASP A 348 8.77 14.91 5.49
CA ASP A 348 8.69 13.67 6.29
C ASP A 348 7.91 12.50 5.64
N PHE A 349 7.23 12.74 4.52
CA PHE A 349 6.51 11.72 3.76
C PHE A 349 7.44 10.97 2.81
N ILE A 350 7.26 9.66 2.71
CA ILE A 350 7.91 8.86 1.68
C ILE A 350 7.13 9.01 0.37
N ALA A 351 7.76 9.61 -0.62
CA ALA A 351 7.20 9.87 -1.94
C ALA A 351 7.96 9.10 -3.03
N HIS A 352 7.28 8.81 -4.13
CA HIS A 352 7.85 8.28 -5.38
C HIS A 352 7.34 9.12 -6.54
N ASN A 353 8.15 9.28 -7.58
CA ASN A 353 7.76 10.07 -8.75
C ASN A 353 6.54 9.47 -9.46
N CYS A 354 5.67 10.35 -9.93
CA CYS A 354 4.74 9.99 -10.99
C CYS A 354 5.53 10.00 -12.30
N MET A 355 5.43 8.95 -13.13
CA MET A 355 6.10 8.94 -14.44
C MET A 355 5.59 10.10 -15.31
N GLY A 356 6.37 11.18 -15.38
CA GLY A 356 6.21 12.30 -16.30
C GLY A 356 6.90 12.04 -17.65
N LYS A 357 6.41 12.71 -18.71
CA LYS A 357 6.92 12.56 -20.08
C LYS A 357 8.38 13.00 -20.18
N LYS A 358 9.25 12.08 -20.62
CA LYS A 358 10.65 12.32 -20.97
C LYS A 358 10.75 13.26 -22.20
N LYS A 359 10.84 14.57 -21.97
CA LYS A 359 10.97 15.56 -23.06
C LYS A 359 12.46 15.91 -23.29
N PRO A 360 13.01 15.67 -24.49
CA PRO A 360 14.38 16.04 -24.84
C PRO A 360 14.72 17.51 -24.58
N SER A 361 13.76 18.41 -24.81
CA SER A 361 13.90 19.85 -24.58
C SER A 361 14.18 20.24 -23.12
N GLU A 362 13.75 19.42 -22.16
CA GLU A 362 13.99 19.68 -20.73
C GLU A 362 15.35 19.15 -20.28
N MET A 363 15.83 18.05 -20.89
CA MET A 363 17.18 17.53 -20.64
C MET A 363 18.24 18.53 -21.11
N GLU A 364 18.03 19.15 -22.28
CA GLU A 364 18.99 20.12 -22.83
C GLU A 364 19.18 21.35 -21.91
N LYS A 365 18.12 21.78 -21.20
CA LYS A 365 18.21 22.86 -20.21
C LYS A 365 19.09 22.51 -18.99
N GLN A 366 19.34 21.23 -18.74
CA GLN A 366 20.20 20.76 -17.64
C GLN A 366 21.65 20.59 -18.07
N ARG A 367 21.96 20.66 -19.37
CA ARG A 367 23.32 20.47 -19.90
C ARG A 367 24.30 21.46 -19.28
N GLU A 368 23.97 22.75 -19.31
CA GLU A 368 24.86 23.79 -18.78
C GLU A 368 25.15 23.59 -17.29
N LYS A 369 24.12 23.27 -16.49
CA LYS A 369 24.28 22.98 -15.05
C LYS A 369 25.15 21.75 -14.80
N PHE A 370 25.00 20.71 -15.61
CA PHE A 370 25.81 19.49 -15.52
C PHE A 370 27.28 19.78 -15.84
N LEU A 371 27.55 20.53 -16.92
CA LEU A 371 28.90 20.90 -17.32
C LEU A 371 29.56 21.83 -16.30
N ASP A 372 28.83 22.81 -15.77
CA ASP A 372 29.31 23.71 -14.70
C ASP A 372 29.63 22.94 -13.42
N GLY A 373 28.76 22.00 -13.03
CA GLY A 373 28.99 21.12 -11.89
C GLY A 373 30.21 20.21 -12.10
N ALA A 374 30.38 19.64 -13.29
CA ALA A 374 31.53 18.83 -13.64
C ALA A 374 32.84 19.64 -13.62
N ALA A 375 32.81 20.88 -14.12
CA ALA A 375 33.94 21.79 -14.09
C ALA A 375 34.37 22.14 -12.66
N ARG A 376 33.42 22.41 -11.75
CA ARG A 376 33.71 22.64 -10.32
C ARG A 376 34.36 21.43 -9.64
N ASN A 377 34.11 20.22 -10.15
CA ASN A 377 34.71 18.98 -9.67
C ASN A 377 36.00 18.60 -10.43
N GLY A 378 36.56 19.50 -11.23
CA GLY A 378 37.83 19.28 -11.94
C GLY A 378 37.74 18.33 -13.14
N ILE A 379 36.53 18.02 -13.63
CA ILE A 379 36.34 17.16 -14.80
C ILE A 379 36.53 17.99 -16.08
N LYS A 380 37.29 17.45 -17.03
CA LYS A 380 37.50 18.08 -18.34
C LYS A 380 36.18 18.19 -19.10
N SER A 381 35.88 19.37 -19.61
CA SER A 381 34.63 19.69 -20.33
C SER A 381 34.26 18.67 -21.42
N LYS A 382 35.25 18.20 -22.20
CA LYS A 382 35.02 17.18 -23.23
C LYS A 382 34.44 15.88 -22.66
N VAL A 383 35.00 15.39 -21.56
CA VAL A 383 34.53 14.15 -20.90
C VAL A 383 33.12 14.32 -20.35
N ALA A 384 32.84 15.47 -19.73
CA ALA A 384 31.51 15.77 -19.20
C ALA A 384 30.47 15.91 -20.33
N THR A 385 30.85 16.50 -21.46
CA THR A 385 29.97 16.65 -22.63
C THR A 385 29.65 15.28 -23.24
N ASP A 386 30.67 14.46 -23.50
CA ASP A 386 30.49 13.12 -24.08
C ASP A 386 29.62 12.23 -23.16
N LEU A 387 29.81 12.33 -21.84
CA LEU A 387 28.99 11.60 -20.86
C LEU A 387 27.54 12.08 -20.87
N PHE A 388 27.30 13.39 -20.94
CA PHE A 388 25.96 13.95 -20.99
C PHE A 388 25.22 13.51 -22.27
N ASP A 389 25.90 13.50 -23.41
CA ASP A 389 25.33 13.04 -24.69
C ASP A 389 24.93 11.55 -24.61
N GLN A 390 25.76 10.72 -23.99
CA GLN A 390 25.41 9.34 -23.69
C GLN A 390 24.18 9.25 -22.77
N MET A 391 24.11 10.05 -21.71
CA MET A 391 22.97 10.06 -20.79
C MET A 391 21.66 10.43 -21.50
N VAL A 392 21.68 11.41 -22.42
CA VAL A 392 20.51 11.78 -23.22
C VAL A 392 20.08 10.61 -24.12
N MET A 393 21.03 10.00 -24.83
CA MET A 393 20.77 8.85 -25.70
C MET A 393 20.21 7.65 -24.91
N PHE A 394 20.78 7.34 -23.74
CA PHE A 394 20.28 6.27 -22.88
C PHE A 394 18.92 6.60 -22.28
N ALA A 395 18.64 7.87 -21.94
CA ALA A 395 17.38 8.27 -21.35
C ALA A 395 16.19 8.09 -22.30
N GLU A 396 16.41 8.25 -23.61
CA GLU A 396 15.40 8.00 -24.66
C GLU A 396 14.90 6.55 -24.64
N TYR A 397 15.80 5.59 -24.41
CA TYR A 397 15.50 4.16 -24.50
C TYR A 397 15.50 3.41 -23.17
N CYS A 398 15.84 4.07 -22.06
CA CYS A 398 15.89 3.41 -20.76
C CYS A 398 14.48 3.04 -20.28
N PHE A 399 14.35 1.81 -19.80
CA PHE A 399 13.08 1.26 -19.37
C PHE A 399 13.06 1.05 -17.86
N ASN A 400 11.89 1.18 -17.26
CA ASN A 400 11.75 1.05 -15.81
C ASN A 400 11.98 -0.41 -15.38
N LYS A 401 13.02 -0.65 -14.58
CA LYS A 401 13.42 -2.01 -14.17
C LYS A 401 12.36 -2.70 -13.31
N SER A 402 11.72 -2.01 -12.36
CA SER A 402 10.72 -2.65 -11.49
C SER A 402 9.49 -3.09 -12.29
N HIS A 403 9.06 -2.28 -13.26
CA HIS A 403 8.02 -2.64 -14.22
C HIS A 403 8.47 -3.83 -15.10
N SER A 404 9.66 -3.78 -15.69
CA SER A 404 10.20 -4.90 -16.48
C SER A 404 10.30 -6.20 -15.68
N VAL A 405 10.72 -6.14 -14.42
CA VAL A 405 10.87 -7.33 -13.57
C VAL A 405 9.50 -7.93 -13.23
N ALA A 406 8.50 -7.11 -12.93
CA ALA A 406 7.13 -7.61 -12.68
C ALA A 406 6.56 -8.33 -13.91
N TYR A 407 6.69 -7.74 -15.11
CA TYR A 407 6.26 -8.39 -16.35
C TYR A 407 7.12 -9.59 -16.73
N GLY A 408 8.43 -9.53 -16.46
CA GLY A 408 9.35 -10.65 -16.63
C GLY A 408 8.97 -11.84 -15.76
N TYR A 409 8.50 -11.60 -14.53
CA TYR A 409 8.02 -12.65 -13.64
C TYR A 409 6.77 -13.33 -14.19
N VAL A 410 5.76 -12.57 -14.67
CA VAL A 410 4.58 -13.15 -15.33
C VAL A 410 4.97 -13.92 -16.60
N THR A 411 5.89 -13.39 -17.39
CA THR A 411 6.42 -14.08 -18.58
C THR A 411 7.05 -15.41 -18.20
N TYR A 412 7.88 -15.44 -17.15
CA TYR A 412 8.47 -16.66 -16.64
C TYR A 412 7.41 -17.66 -16.15
N GLN A 413 6.40 -17.21 -15.42
CA GLN A 413 5.29 -18.07 -14.97
C GLN A 413 4.55 -18.71 -16.15
N THR A 414 4.21 -17.92 -17.17
CA THR A 414 3.52 -18.45 -18.37
C THR A 414 4.40 -19.42 -19.16
N ALA A 415 5.71 -19.14 -19.28
CA ALA A 415 6.67 -20.05 -19.90
C ALA A 415 6.81 -21.35 -19.11
N TYR A 416 6.89 -21.26 -17.78
CA TYR A 416 6.95 -22.42 -16.89
C TYR A 416 5.70 -23.30 -17.03
N LEU A 417 4.50 -22.71 -17.03
CA LEU A 417 3.25 -23.45 -17.24
C LEU A 417 3.22 -24.10 -18.61
N LYS A 418 3.62 -23.39 -19.67
CA LYS A 418 3.69 -23.97 -21.02
C LYS A 418 4.68 -25.13 -21.12
N ALA A 419 5.80 -25.07 -20.41
CA ALA A 419 6.83 -26.12 -20.45
C ALA A 419 6.43 -27.38 -19.66
N ASN A 420 5.75 -27.23 -18.52
CA ASN A 420 5.46 -28.34 -17.60
C ASN A 420 4.02 -28.86 -17.69
N TYR A 421 3.06 -28.02 -18.07
CA TYR A 421 1.63 -28.33 -18.18
C TYR A 421 1.08 -27.84 -19.52
N PRO A 422 1.63 -28.32 -20.66
CA PRO A 422 1.35 -27.76 -21.98
C PRO A 422 -0.11 -27.90 -22.39
N VAL A 423 -0.77 -29.00 -22.03
CA VAL A 423 -2.18 -29.27 -22.42
C VAL A 423 -3.12 -28.35 -21.67
N GLU A 424 -2.95 -28.23 -20.34
CA GLU A 424 -3.72 -27.35 -19.48
C GLU A 424 -3.48 -25.89 -19.83
N TYR A 425 -2.23 -25.50 -20.09
CA TYR A 425 -1.87 -24.14 -20.49
C TYR A 425 -2.52 -23.76 -21.83
N MET A 426 -2.45 -24.63 -22.83
CA MET A 426 -3.09 -24.38 -24.12
C MET A 426 -4.61 -24.39 -24.02
N SER A 427 -5.20 -25.26 -23.19
CA SER A 427 -6.64 -25.26 -22.91
C SER A 427 -7.08 -23.93 -22.30
N ALA A 428 -6.34 -23.42 -21.31
CA ALA A 428 -6.63 -22.13 -20.70
C ALA A 428 -6.51 -20.96 -21.70
N LEU A 429 -5.51 -20.99 -22.57
CA LEU A 429 -5.37 -19.99 -23.65
C LEU A 429 -6.55 -20.03 -24.62
N LEU A 430 -6.95 -21.23 -25.06
CA LEU A 430 -8.11 -21.43 -25.94
C LEU A 430 -9.40 -20.91 -25.29
N SER A 431 -9.65 -21.25 -24.01
CA SER A 431 -10.82 -20.76 -23.27
C SER A 431 -10.82 -19.24 -23.13
N SER A 432 -9.67 -18.64 -22.79
CA SER A 432 -9.54 -17.18 -22.65
C SER A 432 -9.76 -16.41 -23.96
N ALA A 433 -9.55 -17.06 -25.10
CA ALA A 433 -9.70 -16.50 -26.43
C ALA A 433 -10.96 -16.97 -27.16
N SER A 434 -11.87 -17.70 -26.51
CA SER A 434 -13.08 -18.28 -27.13
C SER A 434 -13.93 -17.27 -27.93
N GLY A 435 -13.92 -16.00 -27.53
CA GLY A 435 -14.58 -14.91 -28.27
C GLY A 435 -13.80 -14.32 -29.47
N ASP A 436 -12.54 -14.71 -29.70
CA ASP A 436 -11.64 -14.21 -30.73
C ASP A 436 -11.16 -15.34 -31.65
N GLN A 437 -11.88 -15.50 -32.75
CA GLN A 437 -11.67 -16.56 -33.75
C GLN A 437 -10.26 -16.58 -34.33
N ALA A 438 -9.66 -15.41 -34.56
CA ALA A 438 -8.32 -15.34 -35.11
C ALA A 438 -7.28 -15.85 -34.10
N LYS A 439 -7.48 -15.60 -32.80
CA LYS A 439 -6.62 -16.14 -31.74
C LYS A 439 -6.82 -17.63 -31.53
N VAL A 440 -8.07 -18.11 -31.51
CA VAL A 440 -8.39 -19.54 -31.37
C VAL A 440 -7.69 -20.33 -32.48
N GLN A 441 -7.78 -19.91 -33.74
CA GLN A 441 -7.09 -20.58 -34.85
C GLN A 441 -5.56 -20.61 -34.68
N ARG A 442 -4.94 -19.54 -34.18
CA ARG A 442 -3.50 -19.52 -33.88
C ARG A 442 -3.11 -20.47 -32.75
N TYR A 443 -3.94 -20.56 -31.71
CA TYR A 443 -3.72 -21.49 -30.61
C TYR A 443 -3.94 -22.95 -31.03
N ILE A 444 -4.95 -23.24 -31.86
CA ILE A 444 -5.15 -24.55 -32.48
C ILE A 444 -3.92 -24.97 -33.30
N ALA A 445 -3.40 -24.07 -34.14
CA ALA A 445 -2.18 -24.34 -34.91
C ALA A 445 -0.96 -24.60 -33.99
N SER A 446 -0.88 -23.87 -32.86
CA SER A 446 0.17 -24.09 -31.85
C SER A 446 0.01 -25.46 -31.16
N CYS A 447 -1.20 -25.86 -30.78
CA CYS A 447 -1.49 -27.19 -30.22
C CYS A 447 -1.05 -28.29 -31.18
N ASN A 448 -1.40 -28.18 -32.45
CA ASN A 448 -1.02 -29.16 -33.48
C ASN A 448 0.52 -29.25 -33.61
N SER A 449 1.23 -28.12 -33.61
CA SER A 449 2.70 -28.12 -33.63
C SER A 449 3.34 -28.71 -32.37
N MET A 450 2.63 -28.69 -31.25
CA MET A 450 3.04 -29.27 -29.97
C MET A 450 2.61 -30.75 -29.82
N GLY A 451 1.92 -31.32 -30.81
CA GLY A 451 1.39 -32.69 -30.76
C GLY A 451 0.27 -32.88 -29.74
N ILE A 452 -0.56 -31.84 -29.56
CA ILE A 452 -1.76 -31.84 -28.72
C ILE A 452 -2.98 -31.90 -29.65
N ASP A 453 -3.73 -32.98 -29.58
CA ASP A 453 -4.92 -33.15 -30.41
C ASP A 453 -6.10 -32.36 -29.84
N ILE A 454 -6.85 -31.69 -30.71
CA ILE A 454 -8.08 -30.99 -30.35
C ILE A 454 -9.26 -31.79 -30.88
N LEU A 455 -10.06 -32.32 -29.97
CA LEU A 455 -11.27 -33.06 -30.30
C LEU A 455 -12.40 -32.08 -30.62
N PRO A 456 -13.31 -32.41 -31.56
CA PRO A 456 -14.50 -31.61 -31.82
C PRO A 456 -15.37 -31.49 -30.56
N PRO A 457 -16.28 -30.51 -30.50
CA PRO A 457 -17.27 -30.47 -29.43
C PRO A 457 -18.11 -31.74 -29.45
N ASP A 458 -18.68 -32.09 -28.30
CA ASP A 458 -19.56 -33.23 -28.08
C ASP A 458 -20.46 -32.95 -26.87
N VAL A 459 -21.78 -32.98 -27.05
CA VAL A 459 -22.74 -32.73 -25.97
C VAL A 459 -22.57 -33.67 -24.78
N ASN A 460 -22.01 -34.86 -25.00
CA ASN A 460 -21.82 -35.88 -23.97
C ASN A 460 -20.49 -35.80 -23.21
N SER A 461 -19.52 -35.01 -23.68
CA SER A 461 -18.18 -34.94 -23.05
C SER A 461 -17.58 -33.54 -22.94
N SER A 462 -18.08 -32.56 -23.68
CA SER A 462 -17.61 -31.17 -23.61
C SER A 462 -18.08 -30.45 -22.35
N GLY A 463 -17.23 -29.57 -21.83
CA GLY A 463 -17.58 -28.59 -20.81
C GLY A 463 -18.06 -27.27 -21.42
N VAL A 464 -18.20 -26.25 -20.58
CA VAL A 464 -18.43 -24.86 -21.05
C VAL A 464 -17.21 -24.39 -21.85
N ASP A 465 -16.05 -24.47 -21.21
CA ASP A 465 -14.75 -24.07 -21.75
C ASP A 465 -14.00 -25.26 -22.39
N PHE A 466 -12.88 -24.97 -23.06
CA PHE A 466 -11.97 -26.02 -23.51
C PHE A 466 -11.44 -26.78 -22.29
N THR A 467 -11.54 -28.11 -22.34
CA THR A 467 -11.20 -28.99 -21.21
C THR A 467 -10.01 -29.87 -21.57
N PRO A 468 -8.92 -29.87 -20.78
CA PRO A 468 -7.80 -30.78 -20.99
C PRO A 468 -8.21 -32.21 -20.63
N ARG A 469 -7.82 -33.18 -21.47
CA ARG A 469 -8.05 -34.61 -21.25
C ARG A 469 -6.83 -35.39 -21.75
N ASP A 470 -6.00 -35.83 -20.81
CA ASP A 470 -4.73 -36.51 -21.09
C ASP A 470 -3.85 -35.69 -22.05
N ARG A 471 -3.62 -36.18 -23.29
CA ARG A 471 -2.86 -35.49 -24.34
C ARG A 471 -3.73 -34.70 -25.32
N GLN A 472 -5.01 -34.54 -25.00
CA GLN A 472 -6.01 -33.97 -25.88
C GLN A 472 -6.72 -32.81 -25.21
N ILE A 473 -7.36 -31.96 -26.01
CA ILE A 473 -8.23 -30.89 -25.54
C ILE A 473 -9.61 -31.09 -26.17
N VAL A 474 -10.64 -31.18 -25.34
CA VAL A 474 -12.02 -31.25 -25.80
C VAL A 474 -12.53 -29.83 -26.03
N PHE A 475 -13.13 -29.58 -27.19
CA PHE A 475 -13.70 -28.27 -27.51
C PHE A 475 -14.77 -27.85 -26.49
N GLY A 476 -14.74 -26.60 -26.06
CA GLY A 476 -15.79 -26.06 -25.18
C GLY A 476 -17.06 -25.73 -25.95
N LEU A 477 -18.24 -25.96 -25.34
CA LEU A 477 -19.52 -25.58 -25.93
C LEU A 477 -19.64 -24.06 -26.13
N ALA A 478 -18.97 -23.26 -25.30
CA ALA A 478 -18.97 -21.79 -25.40
C ALA A 478 -18.29 -21.27 -26.68
N ALA A 479 -17.45 -22.07 -27.32
CA ALA A 479 -16.82 -21.71 -28.58
C ALA A 479 -17.71 -21.99 -29.82
N ILE A 480 -18.91 -22.59 -29.64
CA ILE A 480 -19.88 -22.80 -30.71
C ILE A 480 -20.68 -21.52 -30.95
N LYS A 481 -20.61 -21.01 -32.18
CA LYS A 481 -21.35 -19.82 -32.62
C LYS A 481 -22.85 -20.11 -32.62
N ASN A 482 -23.64 -19.15 -32.15
CA ASN A 482 -25.10 -19.27 -31.96
C ASN A 482 -25.55 -20.22 -30.83
N LEU A 483 -24.62 -20.72 -29.99
CA LEU A 483 -24.97 -21.43 -28.77
C LEU A 483 -24.83 -20.48 -27.57
N GLY A 484 -25.95 -20.02 -27.01
CA GLY A 484 -25.95 -19.09 -25.89
C GLY A 484 -25.68 -19.76 -24.54
N ALA A 485 -25.17 -19.00 -23.56
CA ALA A 485 -24.86 -19.51 -22.21
C ALA A 485 -26.03 -20.28 -21.56
N GLY A 486 -27.25 -19.74 -21.64
CA GLY A 486 -28.43 -20.43 -21.10
C GLY A 486 -28.76 -21.78 -21.76
N ALA A 487 -28.42 -21.95 -23.05
CA ALA A 487 -28.55 -23.23 -23.74
C ALA A 487 -27.49 -24.22 -23.24
N ILE A 488 -26.25 -23.76 -23.08
CA ILE A 488 -25.13 -24.56 -22.56
C ILE A 488 -25.46 -25.05 -21.14
N ASP A 489 -25.87 -24.15 -20.25
CA ASP A 489 -26.23 -24.48 -18.87
C ASP A 489 -27.37 -25.51 -18.83
N SER A 490 -28.37 -25.37 -19.70
CA SER A 490 -29.49 -26.31 -19.78
C SER A 490 -29.08 -27.69 -20.28
N ILE A 491 -28.18 -27.76 -21.27
CA ILE A 491 -27.61 -29.03 -21.77
C ILE A 491 -26.81 -29.73 -20.67
N LEU A 492 -25.93 -29.00 -19.99
CA LEU A 492 -25.09 -29.55 -18.92
C LEU A 492 -25.94 -30.01 -17.73
N ALA A 493 -26.92 -29.21 -17.30
CA ALA A 493 -27.81 -29.57 -16.21
C ALA A 493 -28.65 -30.82 -16.53
N ALA A 494 -29.17 -30.94 -17.75
CA ALA A 494 -29.90 -32.13 -18.18
C ALA A 494 -28.99 -33.38 -18.24
N ARG A 495 -27.74 -33.22 -18.69
CA ARG A 495 -26.74 -34.30 -18.72
C ARG A 495 -26.35 -34.77 -17.32
N ASP A 496 -26.16 -33.84 -16.39
CA ASP A 496 -25.76 -34.15 -15.01
C ASP A 496 -26.91 -34.81 -14.23
N ARG A 497 -28.16 -34.44 -14.52
CA ARG A 497 -29.36 -35.02 -13.88
C ARG A 497 -29.69 -36.41 -14.42
N ASP A 498 -29.70 -36.57 -15.75
CA ASP A 498 -30.31 -37.74 -16.42
C ASP A 498 -29.29 -38.61 -17.19
N GLY A 499 -28.00 -38.28 -17.11
CA GLY A 499 -26.93 -38.97 -17.81
C GLY A 499 -26.78 -38.57 -19.29
N LYS A 500 -25.99 -39.36 -20.04
CA LYS A 500 -25.67 -39.09 -21.45
C LYS A 500 -26.90 -39.12 -22.36
N PHE A 501 -26.92 -38.23 -23.35
CA PHE A 501 -27.93 -38.20 -24.40
C PHE A 501 -27.72 -39.34 -25.39
N LYS A 502 -28.79 -40.04 -25.74
CA LYS A 502 -28.76 -41.23 -26.62
C LYS A 502 -29.20 -40.94 -28.06
N THR A 503 -30.10 -39.99 -28.27
CA THR A 503 -30.68 -39.63 -29.57
C THR A 503 -30.94 -38.12 -29.64
N LEU A 504 -31.18 -37.58 -30.86
CA LEU A 504 -31.61 -36.18 -31.01
C LEU A 504 -32.93 -35.90 -30.26
N ALA A 505 -33.83 -36.88 -30.29
CA ALA A 505 -35.10 -36.87 -29.57
C ALA A 505 -34.91 -36.77 -28.06
N ASP A 506 -33.95 -37.54 -27.54
CA ASP A 506 -33.58 -37.55 -26.13
C ASP A 506 -33.11 -36.16 -25.68
N LEU A 507 -32.21 -35.54 -26.46
CA LEU A 507 -31.76 -34.16 -26.21
C LEU A 507 -32.93 -33.16 -26.24
N CYS A 508 -33.77 -33.21 -27.29
CA CYS A 508 -34.89 -32.27 -27.45
C CYS A 508 -35.99 -32.46 -26.39
N SER A 509 -36.13 -33.67 -25.82
CA SER A 509 -37.11 -33.95 -24.78
C SER A 509 -36.65 -33.53 -23.37
N ARG A 510 -35.34 -33.54 -23.11
CA ARG A 510 -34.76 -33.22 -21.79
C ARG A 510 -34.42 -31.74 -21.62
N VAL A 511 -34.17 -31.02 -22.71
CA VAL A 511 -33.76 -29.61 -22.69
C VAL A 511 -34.89 -28.72 -23.19
N ASP A 512 -35.22 -27.65 -22.46
CA ASP A 512 -36.30 -26.72 -22.84
C ASP A 512 -36.02 -26.11 -24.23
N SER A 513 -36.96 -26.28 -25.14
CA SER A 513 -36.98 -25.68 -26.49
C SER A 513 -36.80 -24.15 -26.53
N ARG A 514 -37.12 -23.44 -25.44
CA ARG A 514 -36.88 -22.00 -25.30
C ARG A 514 -35.39 -21.69 -25.12
N ALA A 515 -34.67 -22.56 -24.41
CA ALA A 515 -33.23 -22.45 -24.22
C ALA A 515 -32.47 -23.01 -25.44
N LEU A 516 -32.88 -24.18 -25.94
CA LEU A 516 -32.28 -24.86 -27.07
C LEU A 516 -33.15 -24.76 -28.33
N ASN A 517 -33.09 -23.59 -28.98
CA ASN A 517 -33.87 -23.30 -30.18
C ASN A 517 -33.31 -23.98 -31.45
N LYS A 518 -34.07 -23.96 -32.55
CA LYS A 518 -33.68 -24.56 -33.85
C LYS A 518 -32.29 -24.13 -34.31
N LYS A 519 -31.95 -22.84 -34.19
CA LYS A 519 -30.65 -22.30 -34.61
C LYS A 519 -29.48 -22.83 -33.77
N ALA A 520 -29.71 -23.04 -32.47
CA ALA A 520 -28.71 -23.64 -31.58
C ALA A 520 -28.50 -25.13 -31.89
N LEU A 521 -29.57 -25.87 -32.20
CA LEU A 521 -29.47 -27.27 -32.65
C LEU A 521 -28.76 -27.40 -34.00
N GLU A 522 -29.07 -26.53 -34.96
CA GLU A 522 -28.36 -26.46 -36.24
C GLU A 522 -26.87 -26.23 -36.03
N ALA A 523 -26.48 -25.34 -35.12
CA ALA A 523 -25.09 -25.09 -34.77
C ALA A 523 -24.42 -26.31 -34.12
N LEU A 524 -25.09 -27.02 -33.20
CA LEU A 524 -24.58 -28.26 -32.60
C LEU A 524 -24.36 -29.35 -33.66
N ILE A 525 -25.28 -29.51 -34.62
CA ILE A 525 -25.13 -30.47 -35.72
C ILE A 525 -23.96 -30.07 -36.62
N GLN A 526 -23.90 -28.81 -37.05
CA GLN A 526 -22.90 -28.31 -38.00
C GLN A 526 -21.47 -28.38 -37.44
N THR A 527 -21.31 -28.22 -36.13
CA THR A 527 -20.01 -28.29 -35.44
C THR A 527 -19.57 -29.71 -35.07
N GLY A 528 -20.47 -30.69 -35.17
CA GLY A 528 -20.19 -32.09 -34.81
C GLY A 528 -20.46 -32.44 -33.37
N ALA A 529 -21.07 -31.54 -32.60
CA ALA A 529 -21.39 -31.76 -31.19
C ALA A 529 -22.35 -32.94 -30.95
N LEU A 530 -23.03 -33.42 -31.99
CA LEU A 530 -23.96 -34.56 -31.93
C LEU A 530 -23.44 -35.81 -32.66
N ASP A 531 -22.19 -35.82 -33.15
CA ASP A 531 -21.63 -36.95 -33.91
C ASP A 531 -21.56 -38.24 -33.06
N SER A 532 -21.48 -38.12 -31.72
CA SER A 532 -21.52 -39.25 -30.78
C SER A 532 -22.88 -39.93 -30.67
N ILE A 533 -23.94 -39.21 -31.06
CA ILE A 533 -25.33 -39.66 -31.02
C ILE A 533 -25.75 -40.18 -32.40
N GLN A 534 -25.43 -39.44 -33.45
CA GLN A 534 -25.67 -39.83 -34.84
C GLN A 534 -24.57 -39.22 -35.72
N PRO A 535 -23.66 -40.04 -36.30
CA PRO A 535 -22.55 -39.53 -37.11
C PRO A 535 -22.98 -38.92 -38.44
N ASN A 536 -24.18 -39.26 -38.94
CA ASN A 536 -24.72 -38.69 -40.18
C ASN A 536 -25.36 -37.31 -39.90
N ARG A 537 -24.60 -36.24 -40.15
CA ARG A 537 -25.05 -34.86 -39.92
C ARG A 537 -26.17 -34.44 -40.87
N HIS A 538 -26.23 -35.01 -42.07
CA HIS A 538 -27.32 -34.75 -43.01
C HIS A 538 -28.63 -35.37 -42.51
N GLN A 539 -28.56 -36.58 -41.95
CA GLN A 539 -29.70 -37.22 -41.30
C GLN A 539 -30.20 -36.40 -40.12
N LEU A 540 -29.31 -35.96 -39.23
CA LEU A 540 -29.67 -35.09 -38.10
C LEU A 540 -30.36 -33.80 -38.55
N MET A 541 -29.91 -33.19 -39.65
CA MET A 541 -30.50 -31.97 -40.19
C MET A 541 -31.88 -32.24 -40.81
N SER A 542 -32.06 -33.36 -41.50
CA SER A 542 -33.35 -33.79 -42.05
C SER A 542 -34.37 -34.13 -40.97
N ASP A 543 -33.91 -34.74 -39.87
CA ASP A 543 -34.77 -35.16 -38.76
C ASP A 543 -35.11 -34.00 -37.80
N LEU A 544 -34.39 -32.88 -37.89
CA LEU A 544 -34.47 -31.79 -36.90
C LEU A 544 -35.88 -31.22 -36.76
N GLU A 545 -36.53 -30.89 -37.87
CA GLU A 545 -37.86 -30.25 -37.87
C GLU A 545 -38.93 -31.20 -37.33
N ILE A 546 -38.91 -32.44 -37.80
CA ILE A 546 -39.82 -33.51 -37.39
C ILE A 546 -39.64 -33.84 -35.89
N THR A 547 -38.40 -33.90 -35.42
CA THR A 547 -38.07 -34.18 -34.01
C THR A 547 -38.49 -33.04 -33.09
N LEU A 548 -38.31 -31.79 -33.52
CA LEU A 548 -38.74 -30.61 -32.76
C LEU A 548 -40.26 -30.55 -32.59
N GLU A 549 -41.02 -30.83 -33.65
CA GLU A 549 -42.49 -30.90 -33.58
C GLU A 549 -42.95 -32.01 -32.64
N TRP A 550 -42.35 -33.20 -32.74
CA TRP A 550 -42.64 -34.32 -31.86
C TRP A 550 -42.33 -33.99 -30.39
N ALA A 551 -41.17 -33.41 -30.10
CA ALA A 551 -40.77 -33.03 -28.75
C ALA A 551 -41.70 -31.95 -28.17
N SER A 552 -42.10 -30.97 -28.98
CA SER A 552 -43.06 -29.93 -28.57
C SER A 552 -44.44 -30.50 -28.25
N ARG A 553 -44.93 -31.46 -29.07
CA ARG A 553 -46.19 -32.15 -28.81
C ARG A 553 -46.14 -32.94 -27.50
N LYS A 554 -45.08 -33.73 -27.28
CA LYS A 554 -44.89 -34.52 -26.06
C LYS A 554 -44.78 -33.63 -24.81
N ALA A 555 -44.09 -32.49 -24.90
CA ALA A 555 -44.00 -31.52 -23.80
C ALA A 555 -45.37 -30.90 -23.47
N LYS A 556 -46.21 -30.61 -24.48
CA LYS A 556 -47.59 -30.12 -24.27
C LYS A 556 -48.49 -31.18 -23.63
N GLU A 557 -48.42 -32.43 -24.09
CA GLU A 557 -49.16 -33.56 -23.51
C GLU A 557 -48.82 -33.72 -22.03
N GLN A 558 -47.52 -33.70 -21.70
CA GLN A 558 -47.02 -33.81 -20.32
C GLN A 558 -47.43 -32.63 -19.43
N ALA A 559 -47.44 -31.39 -19.97
CA ALA A 559 -47.89 -30.20 -19.26
C ALA A 559 -49.42 -30.13 -19.08
N SER A 560 -50.18 -30.72 -20.00
CA SER A 560 -51.65 -30.75 -19.96
C SER A 560 -52.23 -31.82 -19.03
N GLY A 561 -51.39 -32.69 -18.46
CA GLY A 561 -51.82 -33.78 -17.58
C GLY A 561 -52.62 -34.88 -18.27
N GLN A 562 -52.73 -34.87 -19.60
CA GLN A 562 -53.25 -36.00 -20.36
C GLN A 562 -52.19 -37.10 -20.42
N ALA A 563 -52.14 -37.93 -19.38
CA ALA A 563 -51.56 -39.25 -19.51
C ALA A 563 -52.36 -39.99 -20.59
N SER A 564 -51.68 -40.47 -21.62
CA SER A 564 -52.30 -41.35 -22.62
C SER A 564 -52.96 -42.51 -21.89
N LEU A 565 -54.21 -42.83 -22.21
CA LEU A 565 -54.97 -43.93 -21.58
C LEU A 565 -54.24 -45.28 -21.64
N PHE A 566 -53.20 -45.38 -22.50
CA PHE A 566 -52.30 -46.52 -22.63
C PHE A 566 -51.15 -46.58 -21.61
N ASP A 567 -50.69 -45.45 -21.04
CA ASP A 567 -49.61 -45.44 -20.03
C ASP A 567 -50.06 -46.06 -18.70
N LEU A 568 -51.36 -46.05 -18.41
CA LEU A 568 -51.95 -46.72 -17.23
C LEU A 568 -51.92 -48.26 -17.32
N PHE A 569 -51.69 -48.83 -18.50
CA PHE A 569 -51.61 -50.29 -18.70
C PHE A 569 -50.17 -50.82 -18.83
N ALA A 570 -49.16 -49.95 -18.91
CA ALA A 570 -47.75 -50.33 -19.10
C ALA A 570 -46.91 -50.33 -17.80
N ALA A 571 -47.56 -50.21 -16.63
CA ALA A 571 -46.91 -49.94 -15.34
C ALA A 571 -46.05 -51.08 -14.74
N ASP A 572 -45.83 -52.19 -15.46
CA ASP A 572 -45.08 -53.37 -14.92
C ASP A 572 -43.79 -53.72 -15.68
N THR A 573 -43.26 -52.79 -16.48
CA THR A 573 -41.90 -52.90 -17.01
C THR A 573 -41.14 -51.60 -16.74
N SER A 574 -39.98 -51.73 -16.12
CA SER A 574 -39.02 -50.63 -15.91
C SER A 574 -38.91 -49.78 -17.17
N SER A 575 -39.33 -48.51 -17.05
CA SER A 575 -39.41 -47.54 -18.14
C SER A 575 -38.02 -47.24 -18.71
N ASN A 576 -37.57 -48.11 -19.62
CA ASN A 576 -36.71 -47.65 -20.69
C ASN A 576 -37.54 -46.64 -21.48
N ASN A 577 -37.18 -45.35 -21.39
CA ASN A 577 -37.62 -44.34 -22.35
C ASN A 577 -37.17 -44.78 -23.74
N THR A 578 -37.94 -45.65 -24.38
CA THR A 578 -37.72 -46.05 -25.76
C THR A 578 -38.24 -44.91 -26.60
N PHE A 579 -37.32 -44.16 -27.19
CA PHE A 579 -37.60 -43.16 -28.23
C PHE A 579 -38.05 -43.85 -29.55
N ASP A 580 -38.71 -45.00 -29.46
CA ASP A 580 -39.04 -45.89 -30.59
C ASP A 580 -40.15 -45.28 -31.46
N ASP A 581 -41.01 -44.43 -30.87
CA ASP A 581 -42.06 -43.69 -31.60
C ASP A 581 -41.56 -42.37 -32.20
N THR A 582 -40.24 -42.13 -32.26
CA THR A 582 -39.74 -40.88 -32.81
C THR A 582 -39.81 -40.88 -34.33
N PRO A 583 -40.52 -39.93 -34.96
CA PRO A 583 -40.57 -39.86 -36.41
C PRO A 583 -39.19 -39.49 -36.98
N SER A 584 -38.73 -40.29 -37.94
CA SER A 584 -37.49 -40.09 -38.69
C SER A 584 -37.84 -39.70 -40.12
N GLY A 585 -37.07 -38.78 -40.71
CA GLY A 585 -37.14 -38.47 -42.13
C GLY A 585 -36.68 -39.65 -43.00
N LEU A 586 -36.80 -39.48 -44.32
CA LEU A 586 -36.21 -40.41 -45.28
C LEU A 586 -34.70 -40.53 -45.04
N LYS A 587 -34.15 -41.75 -45.18
CA LYS A 587 -32.72 -41.95 -45.03
C LYS A 587 -31.96 -41.18 -46.11
N VAL A 588 -31.03 -40.33 -45.70
CA VAL A 588 -30.19 -39.52 -46.58
C VAL A 588 -28.72 -39.90 -46.45
N GLU A 589 -27.98 -39.81 -47.56
CA GLU A 589 -26.52 -39.93 -47.53
C GLU A 589 -25.90 -38.75 -46.78
N ASP A 590 -24.81 -39.01 -46.06
CA ASP A 590 -24.15 -38.00 -45.24
C ASP A 590 -23.43 -36.93 -46.08
N TYR A 591 -23.16 -35.78 -45.49
CA TYR A 591 -22.42 -34.72 -46.17
C TYR A 591 -20.98 -35.15 -46.49
N PRO A 592 -20.43 -34.77 -47.67
CA PRO A 592 -19.02 -34.98 -47.98
C PRO A 592 -18.10 -34.32 -46.95
N SER A 593 -16.92 -34.92 -46.69
CA SER A 593 -15.99 -34.44 -45.65
C SER A 593 -15.58 -32.97 -45.81
N GLN A 594 -15.41 -32.49 -47.05
CA GLN A 594 -15.12 -31.07 -47.32
C GLN A 594 -16.26 -30.15 -46.87
N GLU A 595 -17.50 -30.59 -47.03
CA GLU A 595 -18.67 -29.82 -46.65
C GLU A 595 -18.84 -29.78 -45.13
N LYS A 596 -18.63 -30.91 -44.44
CA LYS A 596 -18.59 -30.95 -42.96
C LYS A 596 -17.54 -30.00 -42.38
N LEU A 597 -16.34 -29.97 -42.98
CA LEU A 597 -15.27 -29.04 -42.59
C LEU A 597 -15.66 -27.58 -42.81
N ARG A 598 -16.35 -27.27 -43.91
CA ARG A 598 -16.86 -25.92 -44.20
C ARG A 598 -17.92 -25.49 -43.19
N MET A 599 -18.84 -26.39 -42.84
CA MET A 599 -19.88 -26.14 -41.83
C MET A 599 -19.29 -25.93 -40.43
N GLY A 600 -18.28 -26.73 -40.06
CA GLY A 600 -17.56 -26.56 -38.79
C GLY A 600 -16.82 -25.22 -38.70
N LYS A 601 -16.05 -24.85 -39.74
CA LYS A 601 -15.32 -23.56 -39.78
C LYS A 601 -16.22 -22.32 -39.76
N GLY A 602 -17.47 -22.43 -40.18
CA GLY A 602 -18.43 -21.32 -40.14
C GLY A 602 -19.01 -21.05 -38.74
N ASN A 603 -18.94 -22.04 -37.85
CA ASN A 603 -19.68 -22.08 -36.59
C ASN A 603 -18.83 -22.39 -35.34
N CYS A 604 -17.52 -22.57 -35.49
CA CYS A 604 -16.55 -22.71 -34.40
C CYS A 604 -15.43 -21.69 -34.52
#